data_AF-A0A1Q3GWE1-F1
#
_entry.id   AF-A0A1Q3GWE1-F1
#
_cell.length_a   1.000
_cell.length_b   1.000
_cell.length_c   1.000
_cell.angle_alpha   90.00
_cell.angle_beta   90.00
_cell.angle_gamma   90.00
#
_symmetry.space_group_name_H-M   'P 1'
#
loop_
_entity.id
_entity.type
_entity.pdbx_description
1 polymer ?
#
loop_
_entity_poly.entity_id
_entity_poly.type
_entity_poly.pdbx_seq_one_letter_code
_entity_poly.pdbx_strand_id
1 'polypeptide(L)'
;MIQTCHGYKKIEEVKAGDLVWSYNTQTSKKELRKVLKTFVRTAHQLIYLHLGNQIIKTTAEHPFYLEGKWVKAGDLNRGDSLYLFHSRKIALDSLTRVDTTIQVYNFSVAENHNYYAGKAGVLVHNADLYGLLDKIEKLNLQALKKGLDDLGDLKTQFWDDFASVKDVDGLLKQFDKNPKLVEGWAVLHKSGTDKATRISKFEDVKKYLDANPSKSIDDVAKEIKDAGGYQKWLPNKLLISLRKELRQLLGDQVSANQILSLYRNTPDLLPLLKNTIDELKFHRGLSFENKLKLLKNKKYVEANPFRETGIRIKPNWVNKIDDYWKITPRKRFKDEIRDYASTNGVSIEQAIIDFKIKKMRAAIQKTNAKSGKNITEVGVVLGRADDTKPFIDEINKKLSNNVIIINDPKWSKWGVIQPGVLALGTSMANLWLNVVQAAQTAFKLNSWKVGVKSKICFNLSSYDTPQAMTAMYSNPNRYFKNMNPSPSPKYIEGNNYTDTRITDMEMANIVRNKNWFDLTEFFVVRNGQMIRLTKKEVLEKYGIRYIGDRMNKKIK
;
A
#
# COMPACT_ATOMS: atom_id res chain seq x y z
N MET A 1 -42.64 -25.14 -20.45
CA MET A 1 -42.29 -26.29 -21.31
C MET A 1 -41.06 -25.93 -22.13
N ILE A 2 -40.15 -26.87 -22.28
CA ILE A 2 -38.85 -26.76 -22.96
C ILE A 2 -38.71 -27.95 -23.92
N GLN A 3 -38.24 -27.69 -25.14
CA GLN A 3 -38.03 -28.74 -26.15
C GLN A 3 -36.76 -29.52 -25.85
N THR A 4 -36.89 -30.82 -25.54
CA THR A 4 -35.76 -31.72 -25.26
C THR A 4 -35.67 -32.84 -26.30
N CYS A 5 -34.61 -33.63 -26.27
CA CYS A 5 -34.51 -34.85 -27.09
C CYS A 5 -35.57 -35.91 -26.76
N HIS A 6 -36.17 -35.87 -25.57
CA HIS A 6 -37.22 -36.79 -25.12
C HIS A 6 -38.64 -36.18 -25.16
N GLY A 7 -38.81 -35.07 -25.89
CA GLY A 7 -40.07 -34.32 -25.95
C GLY A 7 -40.09 -33.11 -25.01
N TYR A 8 -41.28 -32.69 -24.58
CA TYR A 8 -41.43 -31.49 -23.76
C TYR A 8 -41.17 -31.76 -22.27
N LYS A 9 -40.35 -30.92 -21.65
CA LYS A 9 -40.10 -30.93 -20.20
C LYS A 9 -40.54 -29.61 -19.57
N LYS A 10 -41.07 -29.62 -18.33
CA LYS A 10 -41.33 -28.36 -17.62
C LYS A 10 -40.02 -27.65 -17.29
N ILE A 11 -40.01 -26.32 -17.28
CA ILE A 11 -38.74 -25.57 -17.15
C ILE A 11 -38.12 -25.75 -15.76
N GLU A 12 -38.96 -25.84 -14.74
CA GLU A 12 -38.62 -26.11 -13.35
C GLU A 12 -38.09 -27.53 -13.10
N GLU A 13 -38.32 -28.46 -14.04
CA GLU A 13 -37.86 -29.85 -13.97
C GLU A 13 -36.54 -30.07 -14.75
N VAL A 14 -36.09 -29.09 -15.53
CA VAL A 14 -34.83 -29.14 -16.28
C VAL A 14 -33.65 -29.19 -15.30
N LYS A 15 -32.70 -30.09 -15.55
CA LYS A 15 -31.51 -30.30 -14.72
C LYS A 15 -30.24 -30.13 -15.54
N ALA A 16 -29.16 -29.74 -14.87
CA ALA A 16 -27.83 -29.81 -15.46
C ALA A 16 -27.56 -31.25 -15.93
N GLY A 17 -27.13 -31.41 -17.17
CA GLY A 17 -27.00 -32.72 -17.81
C GLY A 17 -28.03 -32.99 -18.90
N ASP A 18 -29.23 -32.40 -18.81
CA ASP A 18 -30.28 -32.61 -19.80
C ASP A 18 -29.84 -32.12 -21.19
N LEU A 19 -30.31 -32.79 -22.25
CA LEU A 19 -30.11 -32.36 -23.64
C LEU A 19 -31.35 -31.62 -24.14
N VAL A 20 -31.16 -30.34 -24.47
CA VAL A 20 -32.21 -29.46 -25.00
C VAL A 20 -31.92 -29.08 -26.44
N TRP A 21 -32.97 -28.84 -27.21
CA TRP A 21 -32.80 -28.29 -28.55
C TRP A 21 -32.42 -26.81 -28.48
N SER A 22 -31.40 -26.47 -29.25
CA SER A 22 -30.86 -25.12 -29.44
C SER A 22 -30.72 -24.81 -30.93
N TYR A 23 -30.40 -23.56 -31.25
CA TYR A 23 -30.20 -23.06 -32.61
C TYR A 23 -28.83 -22.43 -32.74
N ASN A 24 -28.04 -22.95 -33.68
CA ASN A 24 -26.77 -22.35 -34.06
C ASN A 24 -27.04 -21.26 -35.11
N THR A 25 -26.88 -20.00 -34.73
CA THR A 25 -27.16 -18.85 -35.60
C THR A 25 -26.15 -18.70 -36.75
N GLN A 26 -24.96 -19.29 -36.63
CA GLN A 26 -23.93 -19.23 -37.67
C GLN A 26 -24.20 -20.27 -38.77
N THR A 27 -24.53 -21.50 -38.37
CA THR A 27 -24.78 -22.60 -39.32
C THR A 27 -26.24 -22.74 -39.72
N SER A 28 -27.13 -22.00 -39.06
CA SER A 28 -28.58 -22.10 -39.19
C SER A 28 -29.15 -23.50 -38.88
N LYS A 29 -28.45 -24.30 -38.07
CA LYS A 29 -28.85 -25.67 -37.70
C LYS A 29 -29.42 -25.74 -36.29
N LYS A 30 -30.36 -26.66 -36.10
CA LYS A 30 -30.86 -27.04 -34.77
C LYS A 30 -29.96 -28.13 -34.21
N GLU A 31 -29.51 -27.96 -32.97
CA GLU A 31 -28.51 -28.82 -32.35
C GLU A 31 -28.93 -29.15 -30.92
N LEU A 32 -28.72 -30.41 -30.51
CA LEU A 32 -28.88 -30.81 -29.12
C LEU A 32 -27.67 -30.35 -28.33
N ARG A 33 -27.91 -29.58 -27.27
CA ARG A 33 -26.87 -29.08 -26.38
C ARG A 33 -27.20 -29.36 -24.93
N LYS A 34 -26.14 -29.58 -24.16
CA LYS A 34 -26.24 -29.92 -22.75
C LYS A 34 -26.62 -28.69 -21.93
N VAL A 35 -27.55 -28.85 -21.00
CA VAL A 35 -27.82 -27.89 -19.94
C VAL A 35 -26.64 -27.92 -18.97
N LEU A 36 -26.00 -26.77 -18.79
CA LEU A 36 -24.84 -26.61 -17.91
C LEU A 36 -25.27 -26.30 -16.47
N LYS A 37 -26.24 -25.41 -16.31
CA LYS A 37 -26.68 -24.92 -14.99
C LYS A 37 -28.11 -24.40 -15.06
N THR A 38 -28.86 -24.55 -13.98
CA THR A 38 -30.22 -23.99 -13.82
C THR A 38 -30.21 -22.83 -12.84
N PHE A 39 -31.18 -21.92 -12.99
CA PHE A 39 -31.34 -20.70 -12.22
C PHE A 39 -32.80 -20.52 -11.81
N VAL A 40 -33.01 -20.07 -10.57
CA VAL A 40 -34.33 -19.74 -10.03
C VAL A 40 -34.22 -18.36 -9.39
N ARG A 41 -35.18 -17.48 -9.68
CA ARG A 41 -35.26 -16.15 -9.08
C ARG A 41 -36.71 -15.72 -8.89
N THR A 42 -36.92 -14.74 -8.03
CA THR A 42 -38.23 -14.10 -7.85
C THR A 42 -38.35 -12.91 -8.80
N ALA A 43 -39.43 -12.84 -9.57
CA ALA A 43 -39.79 -11.70 -10.41
C ALA A 43 -41.03 -10.99 -9.83
N HIS A 44 -41.06 -9.66 -9.94
CA HIS A 44 -42.14 -8.80 -9.45
C HIS A 44 -43.08 -8.30 -10.56
N GLN A 45 -42.76 -8.61 -11.81
CA GLN A 45 -43.58 -8.30 -12.98
C GLN A 45 -43.29 -9.33 -14.08
N LEU A 46 -44.32 -9.69 -14.84
CA LEU A 46 -44.22 -10.54 -16.02
C LEU A 46 -44.82 -9.86 -17.26
N ILE A 47 -44.40 -10.33 -18.42
CA ILE A 47 -45.00 -10.07 -19.72
C ILE A 47 -45.64 -11.36 -20.21
N TYR A 48 -46.90 -11.27 -20.62
CA TYR A 48 -47.66 -12.35 -21.23
C TYR A 48 -47.70 -12.09 -22.73
N LEU A 49 -47.01 -12.93 -23.50
CA LEU A 49 -46.97 -12.88 -24.96
C LEU A 49 -48.03 -13.84 -25.51
N HIS A 50 -49.01 -13.32 -26.25
CA HIS A 50 -50.08 -14.09 -26.88
C HIS A 50 -49.66 -14.49 -28.29
N LEU A 51 -49.60 -15.80 -28.56
CA LEU A 51 -49.09 -16.40 -29.78
C LEU A 51 -50.07 -17.48 -30.26
N GLY A 52 -51.07 -17.08 -31.05
CA GLY A 52 -52.23 -17.89 -31.41
C GLY A 52 -52.95 -18.40 -30.16
N ASN A 53 -53.09 -19.73 -30.05
CA ASN A 53 -53.75 -20.38 -28.91
C ASN A 53 -52.81 -20.61 -27.71
N GLN A 54 -51.66 -19.93 -27.64
CA GLN A 54 -50.67 -20.10 -26.58
C GLN A 54 -50.29 -18.78 -25.93
N ILE A 55 -49.87 -18.86 -24.66
CA ILE A 55 -49.35 -17.73 -23.90
C ILE A 55 -47.98 -18.11 -23.37
N ILE A 56 -46.96 -17.29 -23.66
CA ILE A 56 -45.65 -17.36 -23.00
C ILE A 56 -45.59 -16.29 -21.92
N LYS A 57 -45.36 -16.73 -20.69
CA LYS A 57 -45.14 -15.85 -19.54
C LYS A 57 -43.65 -15.73 -19.31
N THR A 58 -43.12 -14.50 -19.34
CA THR A 58 -41.69 -14.25 -19.27
C THR A 58 -41.40 -12.92 -18.57
N THR A 59 -40.16 -12.67 -18.18
CA THR A 59 -39.75 -11.35 -17.68
C THR A 59 -39.43 -10.41 -18.84
N ALA A 60 -39.52 -9.10 -18.61
CA ALA A 60 -39.38 -8.09 -19.67
C ALA A 60 -38.03 -8.14 -20.39
N GLU A 61 -36.97 -8.50 -19.67
CA GLU A 61 -35.60 -8.57 -20.15
C GLU A 61 -35.23 -9.88 -20.86
N HIS A 62 -36.14 -10.87 -20.88
CA HIS A 62 -35.84 -12.17 -21.49
C HIS A 62 -35.81 -12.05 -23.04
N PRO A 63 -34.72 -12.43 -23.73
CA PRO A 63 -34.61 -12.21 -25.18
C PRO A 63 -35.28 -13.30 -26.02
N PHE A 64 -35.91 -12.87 -27.12
CA PHE A 64 -36.56 -13.69 -28.15
C PHE A 64 -35.91 -13.44 -29.51
N TYR A 65 -35.87 -14.45 -30.38
CA TYR A 65 -35.25 -14.34 -31.69
C TYR A 65 -36.25 -13.96 -32.79
N LEU A 66 -35.98 -12.86 -33.50
CA LEU A 66 -36.71 -12.42 -34.68
C LEU A 66 -35.77 -11.69 -35.65
N GLU A 67 -36.01 -11.86 -36.95
CA GLU A 67 -35.28 -11.12 -38.01
C GLU A 67 -33.74 -11.16 -37.91
N GLY A 68 -33.19 -12.26 -37.42
CA GLY A 68 -31.73 -12.42 -37.29
C GLY A 68 -31.14 -11.82 -36.00
N LYS A 69 -31.94 -11.20 -35.14
CA LYS A 69 -31.51 -10.53 -33.90
C LYS A 69 -32.29 -11.02 -32.67
N TRP A 70 -31.73 -10.77 -31.50
CA TRP A 70 -32.38 -11.00 -30.21
C TRP A 70 -33.00 -9.71 -29.69
N VAL A 71 -34.27 -9.76 -29.29
CA VAL A 71 -35.03 -8.60 -28.78
C VAL A 71 -35.64 -8.98 -27.44
N LYS A 72 -35.59 -8.07 -26.46
CA LYS A 72 -36.18 -8.29 -25.14
C LYS A 72 -37.70 -8.39 -25.25
N ALA A 73 -38.32 -9.24 -24.42
CA ALA A 73 -39.77 -9.41 -24.40
C ALA A 73 -40.55 -8.08 -24.23
N GLY A 74 -40.00 -7.14 -23.46
CA GLY A 74 -40.59 -5.83 -23.23
C GLY A 74 -40.54 -4.86 -24.40
N ASP A 75 -39.70 -5.14 -25.39
CA ASP A 75 -39.49 -4.32 -26.58
C ASP A 75 -40.15 -4.93 -27.83
N LEU A 76 -40.81 -6.09 -27.70
CA LEU A 76 -41.59 -6.69 -28.77
C LEU A 76 -42.86 -5.89 -29.06
N ASN A 77 -43.30 -5.92 -30.31
CA ASN A 77 -44.52 -5.26 -30.78
C ASN A 77 -45.49 -6.28 -31.39
N ARG A 78 -46.77 -5.96 -31.36
CA ARG A 78 -47.79 -6.73 -32.07
C ARG A 78 -47.41 -6.86 -33.55
N GLY A 79 -47.46 -8.08 -34.09
CA GLY A 79 -47.05 -8.41 -35.45
C GLY A 79 -45.61 -8.94 -35.59
N ASP A 80 -44.77 -8.78 -34.56
CA ASP A 80 -43.40 -9.28 -34.59
C ASP A 80 -43.34 -10.80 -34.83
N SER A 81 -42.48 -11.22 -35.77
CA SER A 81 -42.39 -12.61 -36.22
C SER A 81 -41.30 -13.40 -35.49
N LEU A 82 -41.67 -14.13 -34.44
CA LEU A 82 -40.79 -14.92 -33.59
C LEU A 82 -40.42 -16.27 -34.22
N TYR A 83 -39.17 -16.70 -34.07
CA TYR A 83 -38.69 -17.99 -34.60
C TYR A 83 -39.18 -19.19 -33.80
N LEU A 84 -39.57 -20.25 -34.50
CA LEU A 84 -40.11 -21.48 -33.93
C LEU A 84 -39.24 -22.73 -34.20
N PHE A 85 -39.47 -23.78 -33.41
CA PHE A 85 -38.81 -25.07 -33.57
C PHE A 85 -39.39 -25.90 -34.72
N HIS A 86 -40.72 -25.99 -34.87
CA HIS A 86 -41.36 -26.83 -35.89
C HIS A 86 -41.73 -26.08 -37.18
N SER A 87 -41.98 -24.78 -37.09
CA SER A 87 -42.30 -23.91 -38.23
C SER A 87 -41.26 -22.80 -38.35
N ARG A 88 -41.33 -22.00 -39.42
CA ARG A 88 -40.37 -20.90 -39.61
C ARG A 88 -40.56 -19.79 -38.58
N LYS A 89 -41.79 -19.27 -38.42
CA LYS A 89 -42.10 -18.13 -37.54
C LYS A 89 -43.56 -18.14 -37.05
N ILE A 90 -43.86 -17.38 -36.01
CA ILE A 90 -45.21 -17.03 -35.53
C ILE A 90 -45.30 -15.53 -35.24
N ALA A 91 -46.42 -14.89 -35.57
CA ALA A 91 -46.66 -13.49 -35.25
C ALA A 91 -47.11 -13.32 -33.79
N LEU A 92 -46.66 -12.24 -33.14
CA LEU A 92 -47.15 -11.83 -31.82
C LEU A 92 -48.53 -11.17 -31.94
N ASP A 93 -49.56 -11.77 -31.35
CA ASP A 93 -50.92 -11.23 -31.43
C ASP A 93 -51.13 -10.04 -30.49
N SER A 94 -50.60 -10.14 -29.28
CA SER A 94 -50.62 -9.07 -28.27
C SER A 94 -49.64 -9.37 -27.14
N LEU A 95 -49.35 -8.34 -26.33
CA LEU A 95 -48.58 -8.48 -25.10
C LEU A 95 -49.25 -7.74 -23.95
N THR A 96 -49.22 -8.33 -22.76
CA THR A 96 -49.79 -7.74 -21.54
C THR A 96 -48.76 -7.73 -20.42
N ARG A 97 -48.59 -6.61 -19.72
CA ARG A 97 -47.77 -6.51 -18.50
C ARG A 97 -48.62 -6.85 -17.28
N VAL A 98 -48.09 -7.67 -16.39
CA VAL A 98 -48.78 -8.17 -15.20
C VAL A 98 -47.86 -8.03 -14.00
N ASP A 99 -48.21 -7.17 -13.06
CA ASP A 99 -47.53 -7.09 -11.77
C ASP A 99 -47.86 -8.32 -10.93
N THR A 100 -46.83 -9.04 -10.47
CA THR A 100 -46.99 -10.32 -9.78
C THR A 100 -45.71 -10.69 -9.06
N THR A 101 -45.76 -11.40 -7.94
CA THR A 101 -44.56 -11.94 -7.30
C THR A 101 -44.53 -13.45 -7.47
N ILE A 102 -43.65 -13.93 -8.34
CA ILE A 102 -43.57 -15.36 -8.69
C ILE A 102 -42.13 -15.81 -8.95
N GLN A 103 -41.85 -17.08 -8.68
CA GLN A 103 -40.60 -17.70 -9.07
C GLN A 103 -40.57 -17.92 -10.59
N VAL A 104 -39.47 -17.50 -11.21
CA VAL A 104 -39.16 -17.73 -12.63
C VAL A 104 -37.87 -18.53 -12.75
N TYR A 105 -37.79 -19.28 -13.85
CA TYR A 105 -36.74 -20.25 -14.09
C TYR A 105 -35.97 -19.88 -15.35
N ASN A 106 -34.67 -20.16 -15.35
CA ASN A 106 -33.80 -20.04 -16.51
C ASN A 106 -32.73 -21.15 -16.44
N PHE A 107 -32.03 -21.43 -17.53
CA PHE A 107 -30.88 -22.31 -17.51
C PHE A 107 -29.88 -21.91 -18.59
N SER A 108 -28.63 -22.34 -18.42
CA SER A 108 -27.57 -22.15 -19.40
C SER A 108 -27.41 -23.40 -20.25
N VAL A 109 -27.37 -23.20 -21.55
CA VAL A 109 -27.13 -24.22 -22.58
C VAL A 109 -25.71 -24.06 -23.11
N ALA A 110 -25.01 -25.18 -23.30
CA ALA A 110 -23.67 -25.20 -23.87
C ALA A 110 -23.64 -24.65 -25.30
N GLU A 111 -22.57 -23.91 -25.63
CA GLU A 111 -22.22 -23.36 -26.96
C GLU A 111 -23.21 -22.33 -27.53
N ASN A 112 -24.44 -22.74 -27.84
CA ASN A 112 -25.40 -21.89 -28.56
C ASN A 112 -26.12 -20.89 -27.63
N HIS A 113 -26.13 -21.17 -26.33
CA HIS A 113 -26.71 -20.30 -25.30
C HIS A 113 -28.18 -19.89 -25.52
N ASN A 114 -28.93 -20.73 -26.21
CA ASN A 114 -30.35 -20.54 -26.47
C ASN A 114 -31.09 -21.88 -26.43
N TYR A 115 -32.41 -21.81 -26.29
CA TYR A 115 -33.29 -22.97 -26.25
C TYR A 115 -34.69 -22.64 -26.74
N TYR A 116 -35.49 -23.66 -26.99
CA TYR A 116 -36.88 -23.50 -27.43
C TYR A 116 -37.86 -23.68 -26.26
N ALA A 117 -38.69 -22.66 -26.04
CA ALA A 117 -39.63 -22.55 -24.92
C ALA A 117 -41.10 -22.51 -25.37
N GLY A 118 -41.99 -23.05 -24.54
CA GLY A 118 -43.42 -23.16 -24.83
C GLY A 118 -43.76 -24.33 -25.74
N LYS A 119 -45.05 -24.64 -25.89
CA LYS A 119 -45.52 -25.74 -26.76
C LYS A 119 -45.35 -25.40 -28.25
N ALA A 120 -45.32 -24.12 -28.61
CA ALA A 120 -44.98 -23.66 -29.95
C ALA A 120 -43.47 -23.82 -30.24
N GLY A 121 -42.64 -23.94 -29.20
CA GLY A 121 -41.18 -24.01 -29.31
C GLY A 121 -40.62 -22.70 -29.84
N VAL A 122 -40.80 -21.60 -29.10
CA VAL A 122 -40.27 -20.27 -29.44
C VAL A 122 -38.80 -20.18 -29.03
N LEU A 123 -37.95 -19.67 -29.91
CA LEU A 123 -36.52 -19.55 -29.66
C LEU A 123 -36.22 -18.38 -28.69
N VAL A 124 -35.62 -18.70 -27.54
CA VAL A 124 -35.25 -17.76 -26.47
C VAL A 124 -33.79 -17.91 -26.06
N HIS A 125 -33.19 -16.85 -25.52
CA HIS A 125 -31.78 -16.84 -25.11
C HIS A 125 -31.61 -16.99 -23.59
N ASN A 126 -30.47 -17.53 -23.15
CA ASN A 126 -30.07 -17.51 -21.74
C ASN A 126 -29.89 -16.05 -21.29
N ALA A 127 -30.76 -15.54 -20.42
CA ALA A 127 -30.85 -14.09 -20.10
C ALA A 127 -29.64 -13.48 -19.35
N ASP A 128 -28.78 -14.27 -18.69
CA ASP A 128 -27.71 -13.73 -17.83
C ASP A 128 -26.58 -13.00 -18.60
N LEU A 129 -26.43 -13.26 -19.90
CA LEU A 129 -25.41 -12.61 -20.75
C LEU A 129 -25.84 -11.23 -21.28
N TYR A 130 -27.15 -10.98 -21.40
CA TYR A 130 -27.69 -9.77 -22.05
C TYR A 130 -27.66 -8.52 -21.15
N GLY A 131 -27.72 -8.68 -19.82
CA GLY A 131 -27.67 -7.56 -18.88
C GLY A 131 -26.30 -6.87 -18.80
N LEU A 132 -25.22 -7.57 -19.15
CA LEU A 132 -23.84 -7.06 -19.07
C LEU A 132 -23.37 -6.40 -20.37
N LEU A 133 -23.76 -6.93 -21.53
CA LEU A 133 -23.50 -6.27 -22.82
C LEU A 133 -24.20 -4.90 -22.89
N ASP A 134 -25.44 -4.82 -22.39
CA ASP A 134 -26.19 -3.56 -22.24
C ASP A 134 -25.44 -2.57 -21.31
N LYS A 135 -24.73 -3.06 -20.29
CA LYS A 135 -23.89 -2.22 -19.41
C LYS A 135 -22.65 -1.68 -20.13
N ILE A 136 -21.97 -2.47 -20.95
CA ILE A 136 -20.80 -2.01 -21.73
C ILE A 136 -21.20 -0.88 -22.68
N GLU A 137 -22.34 -1.02 -23.33
CA GLU A 137 -22.89 0.00 -24.23
C GLU A 137 -23.31 1.25 -23.44
N LYS A 138 -24.06 1.10 -22.34
CA LYS A 138 -24.47 2.22 -21.47
C LYS A 138 -23.29 2.96 -20.84
N LEU A 139 -22.22 2.24 -20.48
CA LEU A 139 -21.02 2.80 -19.87
C LEU A 139 -19.97 3.25 -20.90
N ASN A 140 -20.23 3.05 -22.20
CA ASN A 140 -19.34 3.37 -23.32
C ASN A 140 -17.91 2.80 -23.20
N LEU A 141 -17.80 1.51 -22.84
CA LEU A 141 -16.52 0.84 -22.55
C LEU A 141 -15.89 0.23 -23.82
N GLN A 142 -15.44 1.09 -24.73
CA GLN A 142 -14.94 0.70 -26.06
C GLN A 142 -13.62 -0.09 -26.01
N ALA A 143 -12.74 0.25 -25.08
CA ALA A 143 -11.43 -0.38 -24.97
C ALA A 143 -11.56 -1.82 -24.45
N LEU A 144 -12.46 -2.02 -23.48
CA LEU A 144 -12.85 -3.35 -23.02
C LEU A 144 -13.48 -4.16 -24.15
N LYS A 145 -14.45 -3.58 -24.88
CA LYS A 145 -15.13 -4.26 -25.99
C LYS A 145 -14.13 -4.86 -26.98
N LYS A 146 -13.13 -4.08 -27.40
CA LYS A 146 -12.04 -4.54 -28.27
C LYS A 146 -11.24 -5.69 -27.64
N GLY A 147 -10.81 -5.56 -26.39
CA GLY A 147 -10.04 -6.60 -25.71
C GLY A 147 -10.78 -7.92 -25.49
N LEU A 148 -12.12 -7.90 -25.48
CA LEU A 148 -12.95 -9.10 -25.39
C LEU A 148 -13.16 -9.79 -26.73
N ASP A 149 -13.10 -9.06 -27.84
CA ASP A 149 -13.19 -9.66 -29.16
C ASP A 149 -11.93 -10.51 -29.44
N ASP A 150 -10.79 -10.10 -28.88
CA ASP A 150 -9.53 -10.86 -28.92
C ASP A 150 -9.58 -12.18 -28.10
N LEU A 151 -10.58 -12.37 -27.22
CA LEU A 151 -10.75 -13.62 -26.45
C LEU A 151 -11.39 -14.77 -27.24
N GLY A 152 -12.04 -14.48 -28.37
CA GLY A 152 -12.81 -15.49 -29.12
C GLY A 152 -13.78 -16.27 -28.23
N ASP A 153 -13.68 -17.60 -28.24
CA ASP A 153 -14.56 -18.52 -27.51
C ASP A 153 -14.53 -18.36 -25.98
N LEU A 154 -13.46 -17.76 -25.43
CA LEU A 154 -13.33 -17.53 -23.99
C LEU A 154 -14.20 -16.37 -23.49
N LYS A 155 -14.73 -15.55 -24.39
CA LYS A 155 -15.57 -14.39 -24.06
C LYS A 155 -16.76 -14.79 -23.17
N THR A 156 -17.43 -15.90 -23.46
CA THR A 156 -18.57 -16.33 -22.64
C THR A 156 -18.16 -16.72 -21.23
N GLN A 157 -17.03 -17.42 -21.06
CA GLN A 157 -16.56 -17.82 -19.74
C GLN A 157 -16.04 -16.64 -18.92
N PHE A 158 -15.42 -15.65 -19.57
CA PHE A 158 -15.07 -14.38 -18.93
C PHE A 158 -16.31 -13.76 -18.30
N TRP A 159 -17.42 -13.74 -19.03
CA TRP A 159 -18.66 -13.17 -18.53
C TRP A 159 -19.28 -13.96 -17.38
N ASP A 160 -19.35 -15.29 -17.49
CA ASP A 160 -19.87 -16.13 -16.41
C ASP A 160 -19.09 -15.93 -15.10
N ASP A 161 -17.78 -15.74 -15.19
CA ASP A 161 -16.94 -15.47 -14.01
C ASP A 161 -17.32 -14.16 -13.32
N PHE A 162 -17.60 -13.10 -14.07
CA PHE A 162 -17.81 -11.77 -13.50
C PHE A 162 -19.29 -11.39 -13.28
N ALA A 163 -20.24 -12.14 -13.83
CA ALA A 163 -21.67 -11.83 -13.76
C ALA A 163 -22.24 -11.73 -12.34
N SER A 164 -21.62 -12.41 -11.38
CA SER A 164 -22.05 -12.45 -9.97
C SER A 164 -21.22 -11.56 -9.04
N VAL A 165 -20.34 -10.68 -9.57
CA VAL A 165 -19.51 -9.79 -8.75
C VAL A 165 -20.34 -8.60 -8.25
N LYS A 166 -20.22 -8.29 -6.96
CA LYS A 166 -21.02 -7.25 -6.27
C LYS A 166 -20.92 -5.86 -6.91
N ASP A 167 -19.71 -5.46 -7.32
CA ASP A 167 -19.47 -4.20 -8.05
C ASP A 167 -18.95 -4.49 -9.46
N VAL A 168 -19.86 -4.97 -10.32
CA VAL A 168 -19.51 -5.29 -11.71
C VAL A 168 -19.20 -4.03 -12.53
N ASP A 169 -19.82 -2.89 -12.23
CA ASP A 169 -19.60 -1.65 -13.00
C ASP A 169 -18.20 -1.06 -12.75
N GLY A 170 -17.74 -1.07 -11.49
CA GLY A 170 -16.38 -0.67 -11.14
C GLY A 170 -15.33 -1.57 -11.80
N LEU A 171 -15.59 -2.88 -11.81
CA LEU A 171 -14.73 -3.86 -12.46
C LEU A 171 -14.68 -3.69 -13.98
N LEU A 172 -15.83 -3.48 -14.64
CA LEU A 172 -15.86 -3.24 -16.09
C LEU A 172 -15.06 -1.97 -16.46
N LYS A 173 -15.16 -0.92 -15.66
CA LYS A 173 -14.33 0.30 -15.82
C LYS A 173 -12.84 0.04 -15.60
N GLN A 174 -12.47 -0.89 -14.73
CA GLN A 174 -11.07 -1.28 -14.52
C GLN A 174 -10.50 -1.99 -15.75
N PHE A 175 -11.25 -2.94 -16.32
CA PHE A 175 -10.85 -3.58 -17.57
C PHE A 175 -10.85 -2.63 -18.76
N ASP A 176 -11.77 -1.66 -18.83
CA ASP A 176 -11.74 -0.66 -19.90
C ASP A 176 -10.52 0.26 -19.82
N LYS A 177 -10.12 0.65 -18.60
CA LYS A 177 -8.87 1.41 -18.38
C LYS A 177 -7.62 0.62 -18.78
N ASN A 178 -7.65 -0.70 -18.67
CA ASN A 178 -6.54 -1.57 -19.06
C ASN A 178 -7.06 -2.89 -19.68
N PRO A 179 -7.38 -2.90 -20.98
CA PRO A 179 -7.97 -4.06 -21.65
C PRO A 179 -7.08 -5.29 -21.61
N LYS A 180 -5.76 -5.11 -21.51
CA LYS A 180 -4.81 -6.22 -21.43
C LYS A 180 -4.91 -7.02 -20.12
N LEU A 181 -5.65 -6.55 -19.12
CA LEU A 181 -5.96 -7.34 -17.92
C LEU A 181 -6.70 -8.63 -18.26
N VAL A 182 -7.41 -8.65 -19.39
CA VAL A 182 -8.08 -9.83 -19.95
C VAL A 182 -7.09 -11.00 -20.16
N GLU A 183 -5.86 -10.73 -20.57
CA GLU A 183 -4.82 -11.76 -20.75
C GLU A 183 -4.48 -12.46 -19.42
N GLY A 184 -4.42 -11.70 -18.32
CA GLY A 184 -4.17 -12.25 -16.98
C GLY A 184 -5.30 -13.15 -16.49
N TRP A 185 -6.55 -12.80 -16.80
CA TRP A 185 -7.69 -13.68 -16.56
C TRP A 185 -7.60 -14.94 -17.44
N ALA A 186 -7.26 -14.80 -18.72
CA ALA A 186 -7.19 -15.92 -19.66
C ALA A 186 -6.16 -16.97 -19.21
N VAL A 187 -5.00 -16.56 -18.70
CA VAL A 187 -4.01 -17.46 -18.09
C VAL A 187 -4.62 -18.25 -16.93
N LEU A 188 -5.30 -17.57 -16.00
CA LEU A 188 -5.91 -18.21 -14.84
C LEU A 188 -7.00 -19.19 -15.25
N HIS A 189 -7.82 -18.83 -16.24
CA HIS A 189 -8.81 -19.72 -16.83
C HIS A 189 -8.17 -20.97 -17.45
N LYS A 190 -7.21 -20.79 -18.36
CA LYS A 190 -6.53 -21.90 -19.05
C LYS A 190 -5.73 -22.80 -18.10
N SER A 191 -5.26 -22.27 -16.96
CA SER A 191 -4.57 -23.05 -15.93
C SER A 191 -5.50 -23.95 -15.11
N GLY A 192 -6.82 -23.79 -15.23
CA GLY A 192 -7.81 -24.56 -14.48
C GLY A 192 -8.02 -24.09 -13.03
N THR A 193 -7.59 -22.87 -12.69
CA THR A 193 -7.83 -22.29 -11.35
C THR A 193 -9.31 -22.07 -11.10
N ASP A 194 -9.72 -22.06 -9.84
CA ASP A 194 -11.11 -21.82 -9.44
C ASP A 194 -11.58 -20.38 -9.75
N LYS A 195 -12.90 -20.19 -9.82
CA LYS A 195 -13.51 -18.89 -10.14
C LYS A 195 -13.09 -17.76 -9.19
N ALA A 196 -12.95 -18.03 -7.88
CA ALA A 196 -12.57 -16.99 -6.92
C ALA A 196 -11.14 -16.49 -7.18
N THR A 197 -10.22 -17.38 -7.55
CA THR A 197 -8.87 -17.02 -7.98
C THR A 197 -8.91 -16.22 -9.30
N ARG A 198 -9.66 -16.68 -10.32
CA ARG A 198 -9.77 -16.00 -11.62
C ARG A 198 -10.24 -14.56 -11.52
N ILE A 199 -11.23 -14.29 -10.66
CA ILE A 199 -11.82 -12.95 -10.51
C ILE A 199 -11.01 -12.01 -9.60
N SER A 200 -10.01 -12.51 -8.87
CA SER A 200 -9.27 -11.70 -7.89
C SER A 200 -7.78 -11.56 -8.18
N LYS A 201 -7.20 -12.40 -9.06
CA LYS A 201 -5.75 -12.49 -9.28
C LYS A 201 -5.29 -12.20 -10.70
N PHE A 202 -6.18 -11.82 -11.61
CA PHE A 202 -5.85 -11.54 -13.00
C PHE A 202 -4.79 -10.42 -13.16
N GLU A 203 -4.81 -9.40 -12.30
CA GLU A 203 -3.80 -8.32 -12.34
C GLU A 203 -2.39 -8.82 -12.01
N ASP A 204 -2.26 -9.69 -11.01
CA ASP A 204 -0.98 -10.24 -10.58
C ASP A 204 -0.35 -11.07 -11.70
N VAL A 205 -1.18 -11.87 -12.38
CA VAL A 205 -0.76 -12.67 -13.53
C VAL A 205 -0.43 -11.80 -14.73
N LYS A 206 -1.19 -10.72 -14.96
CA LYS A 206 -0.86 -9.77 -16.03
C LYS A 206 0.48 -9.08 -15.80
N LYS A 207 0.78 -8.64 -14.57
CA LYS A 207 2.10 -8.08 -14.23
C LYS A 207 3.23 -9.09 -14.50
N TYR A 208 2.99 -10.38 -14.25
CA TYR A 208 3.96 -11.41 -14.56
C TYR A 208 4.18 -11.60 -16.06
N LEU A 209 3.11 -11.61 -16.87
CA LEU A 209 3.21 -11.63 -18.35
C LEU A 209 4.01 -10.42 -18.87
N ASP A 210 3.71 -9.21 -18.39
CA ASP A 210 4.42 -8.00 -18.81
C ASP A 210 5.91 -8.04 -18.45
N ALA A 211 6.26 -8.66 -17.33
CA ALA A 211 7.65 -8.87 -16.92
C ALA A 211 8.37 -10.00 -17.67
N ASN A 212 7.65 -10.82 -18.44
CA ASN A 212 8.17 -11.97 -19.16
C ASN A 212 7.64 -11.98 -20.61
N PRO A 213 8.02 -10.99 -21.46
CA PRO A 213 7.44 -10.81 -22.80
C PRO A 213 7.70 -11.98 -23.76
N SER A 214 8.63 -12.87 -23.43
CA SER A 214 8.88 -14.10 -24.18
C SER A 214 7.89 -15.23 -23.88
N LYS A 215 7.01 -15.08 -22.88
CA LYS A 215 6.05 -16.12 -22.46
C LYS A 215 4.67 -15.80 -22.99
N SER A 216 4.05 -16.79 -23.62
CA SER A 216 2.65 -16.73 -24.03
C SER A 216 1.70 -16.96 -22.85
N ILE A 217 0.40 -16.69 -23.07
CA ILE A 217 -0.67 -17.03 -22.12
C ILE A 217 -0.62 -18.53 -21.77
N ASP A 218 -0.39 -19.39 -22.76
CA ASP A 218 -0.37 -20.84 -22.58
C ASP A 218 0.84 -21.32 -21.79
N ASP A 219 2.01 -20.69 -21.98
CA ASP A 219 3.21 -20.99 -21.19
C ASP A 219 2.96 -20.73 -19.71
N VAL A 220 2.42 -19.55 -19.37
CA VAL A 220 2.17 -19.18 -17.97
C VAL A 220 1.04 -20.04 -17.37
N ALA A 221 0.01 -20.36 -18.15
CA ALA A 221 -1.06 -21.26 -17.71
C ALA A 221 -0.52 -22.66 -17.36
N LYS A 222 0.39 -23.19 -18.18
CA LYS A 222 1.10 -24.44 -17.91
C LYS A 222 1.96 -24.35 -16.65
N GLU A 223 2.71 -23.26 -16.45
CA GLU A 223 3.49 -23.09 -15.22
C GLU A 223 2.63 -23.13 -13.96
N ILE A 224 1.45 -22.50 -13.98
CA ILE A 224 0.51 -22.53 -12.85
C ILE A 224 0.01 -23.95 -12.59
N LYS A 225 -0.30 -24.70 -13.65
CA LYS A 225 -0.76 -26.08 -13.57
C LYS A 225 0.33 -27.00 -13.01
N ASP A 226 1.56 -26.88 -13.53
CA ASP A 226 2.71 -27.68 -13.12
C ASP A 226 3.10 -27.41 -11.65
N ALA A 227 2.87 -26.19 -11.16
CA ALA A 227 3.06 -25.86 -9.74
C ALA A 227 1.97 -26.43 -8.81
N GLY A 228 0.89 -27.01 -9.36
CA GLY A 228 -0.26 -27.50 -8.61
C GLY A 228 -1.24 -26.38 -8.20
N GLY A 229 -1.34 -25.32 -9.00
CA GLY A 229 -2.28 -24.22 -8.84
C GLY A 229 -1.64 -22.87 -8.49
N TYR A 230 -2.43 -21.80 -8.64
CA TYR A 230 -1.97 -20.41 -8.46
C TYR A 230 -1.31 -20.16 -7.09
N GLN A 231 -1.92 -20.70 -6.03
CA GLN A 231 -1.47 -20.53 -4.65
C GLN A 231 -0.06 -21.09 -4.40
N LYS A 232 0.36 -22.11 -5.17
CA LYS A 232 1.72 -22.68 -5.11
C LYS A 232 2.65 -22.01 -6.11
N TRP A 233 2.13 -21.63 -7.28
CA TRP A 233 2.90 -21.02 -8.36
C TRP A 233 3.49 -19.66 -7.97
N LEU A 234 2.67 -18.74 -7.45
CA LEU A 234 3.12 -17.38 -7.17
C LEU A 234 4.26 -17.35 -6.12
N PRO A 235 4.16 -18.05 -4.97
CA PRO A 235 5.27 -18.15 -4.03
C PRO A 235 6.54 -18.71 -4.67
N ASN A 236 6.44 -19.74 -5.54
CA ASN A 236 7.61 -20.32 -6.20
C ASN A 236 8.33 -19.32 -7.12
N LYS A 237 7.58 -18.55 -7.92
CA LYS A 237 8.17 -17.50 -8.78
C LYS A 237 8.78 -16.38 -7.96
N LEU A 238 8.09 -15.96 -6.89
CA LEU A 238 8.61 -14.95 -5.97
C LEU A 238 9.89 -15.44 -5.27
N LEU A 239 9.94 -16.70 -4.83
CA LEU A 239 11.14 -17.31 -4.25
C LEU A 239 12.33 -17.34 -5.22
N ILE A 240 12.10 -17.62 -6.50
CA ILE A 240 13.16 -17.58 -7.53
C ILE A 240 13.69 -16.15 -7.69
N SER A 241 12.79 -15.17 -7.81
CA SER A 241 13.17 -13.75 -7.91
C SER A 241 13.94 -13.29 -6.67
N LEU A 242 13.40 -13.58 -5.47
CA LEU A 242 14.03 -13.28 -4.19
C LEU A 242 15.40 -13.94 -4.05
N ARG A 243 15.58 -15.17 -4.55
CA ARG A 243 16.89 -15.83 -4.56
C ARG A 243 17.92 -15.01 -5.32
N LYS A 244 17.58 -14.53 -6.51
CA LYS A 244 18.46 -13.68 -7.32
C LYS A 244 18.81 -12.40 -6.56
N GLU A 245 17.83 -11.75 -5.95
CA GLU A 245 18.06 -10.50 -5.23
C GLU A 245 18.86 -10.67 -3.95
N LEU A 246 18.63 -11.75 -3.21
CA LEU A 246 19.40 -12.08 -2.00
C LEU A 246 20.85 -12.39 -2.35
N ARG A 247 21.10 -13.15 -3.44
CA ARG A 247 22.48 -13.37 -3.94
C ARG A 247 23.17 -12.05 -4.25
N GLN A 248 22.48 -11.12 -4.91
CA GLN A 248 23.03 -9.80 -5.23
C GLN A 248 23.30 -8.95 -3.98
N LEU A 249 22.41 -9.01 -2.98
CA LEU A 249 22.53 -8.24 -1.75
C LEU A 249 23.61 -8.78 -0.79
N LEU A 250 23.70 -10.10 -0.66
CA LEU A 250 24.55 -10.80 0.31
C LEU A 250 25.88 -11.23 -0.29
N GLY A 251 25.98 -11.38 -1.61
CA GLY A 251 27.19 -11.80 -2.31
C GLY A 251 27.41 -13.30 -2.34
N ASP A 252 26.53 -14.11 -1.76
CA ASP A 252 26.69 -15.56 -1.71
C ASP A 252 25.37 -16.35 -1.83
N GLN A 253 25.51 -17.60 -2.28
CA GLN A 253 24.39 -18.52 -2.52
C GLN A 253 23.80 -19.13 -1.24
N VAL A 254 24.67 -19.44 -0.29
CA VAL A 254 24.37 -20.24 0.89
C VAL A 254 23.43 -19.45 1.79
N SER A 255 23.78 -18.21 2.10
CA SER A 255 22.98 -17.30 2.90
C SER A 255 21.64 -16.99 2.24
N ALA A 256 21.61 -16.79 0.92
CA ALA A 256 20.37 -16.59 0.18
C ALA A 256 19.42 -17.78 0.34
N ASN A 257 19.93 -19.01 0.22
CA ASN A 257 19.14 -20.21 0.44
C ASN A 257 18.70 -20.39 1.91
N GLN A 258 19.56 -20.05 2.87
CA GLN A 258 19.20 -20.05 4.29
C GLN A 258 18.03 -19.13 4.57
N ILE A 259 18.09 -17.87 4.11
CA ILE A 259 16.98 -16.91 4.24
C ILE A 259 15.71 -17.48 3.62
N LEU A 260 15.74 -17.92 2.35
CA LEU A 260 14.53 -18.42 1.68
C LEU A 260 13.92 -19.63 2.38
N SER A 261 14.74 -20.48 3.01
CA SER A 261 14.24 -21.64 3.76
C SER A 261 13.35 -21.23 4.94
N LEU A 262 13.67 -20.11 5.61
CA LEU A 262 12.90 -19.57 6.73
C LEU A 262 11.50 -19.09 6.32
N TYR A 263 11.33 -18.68 5.06
CA TYR A 263 10.09 -18.08 4.54
C TYR A 263 9.31 -18.98 3.58
N ARG A 264 9.87 -20.15 3.20
CA ARG A 264 9.26 -21.06 2.21
C ARG A 264 7.82 -21.47 2.58
N ASN A 265 7.56 -21.63 3.88
CA ASN A 265 6.26 -22.05 4.40
C ASN A 265 5.38 -20.88 4.89
N THR A 266 5.77 -19.64 4.61
CA THR A 266 5.03 -18.42 4.99
C THR A 266 4.90 -17.50 3.77
N PRO A 267 4.06 -17.85 2.78
CA PRO A 267 3.97 -17.13 1.51
C PRO A 267 3.59 -15.65 1.68
N ASP A 268 2.79 -15.32 2.70
CA ASP A 268 2.38 -13.94 3.00
C ASP A 268 3.53 -13.02 3.41
N LEU A 269 4.65 -13.59 3.88
CA LEU A 269 5.85 -12.82 4.24
C LEU A 269 6.79 -12.59 3.07
N LEU A 270 6.63 -13.29 1.94
CA LEU A 270 7.53 -13.16 0.79
C LEU A 270 7.52 -11.75 0.17
N PRO A 271 6.36 -11.08 0.01
CA PRO A 271 6.34 -9.67 -0.42
C PRO A 271 7.02 -8.74 0.58
N LEU A 272 6.87 -8.99 1.88
CA LEU A 272 7.51 -8.18 2.92
C LEU A 272 9.03 -8.39 2.96
N LEU A 273 9.47 -9.62 2.69
CA LEU A 273 10.88 -9.96 2.52
C LEU A 273 11.47 -9.23 1.30
N LYS A 274 10.74 -9.20 0.18
CA LYS A 274 11.13 -8.44 -1.02
C LYS A 274 11.38 -6.97 -0.69
N ASN A 275 10.42 -6.33 -0.03
CA ASN A 275 10.54 -4.93 0.35
C ASN A 275 11.70 -4.70 1.34
N THR A 276 11.91 -5.63 2.26
CA THR A 276 13.05 -5.59 3.20
C THR A 276 14.39 -5.70 2.47
N ILE A 277 14.49 -6.54 1.44
CA ILE A 277 15.68 -6.62 0.59
C ILE A 277 15.93 -5.27 -0.10
N ASP A 278 14.90 -4.63 -0.66
CA ASP A 278 15.05 -3.33 -1.33
C ASP A 278 15.43 -2.21 -0.35
N GLU A 279 14.89 -2.23 0.87
CA GLU A 279 15.34 -1.37 1.96
C GLU A 279 16.85 -1.57 2.23
N LEU A 280 17.31 -2.82 2.33
CA LEU A 280 18.72 -3.13 2.60
C LEU A 280 19.65 -2.83 1.42
N LYS A 281 19.17 -2.87 0.16
CA LYS A 281 19.93 -2.37 -1.00
C LYS A 281 20.21 -0.87 -0.87
N PHE A 282 19.24 -0.10 -0.35
CA PHE A 282 19.48 1.30 -0.03
C PHE A 282 20.50 1.45 1.11
N HIS A 283 20.51 0.55 2.08
CA HIS A 283 21.53 0.49 3.16
C HIS A 283 22.77 -0.33 2.76
N ARG A 284 23.29 -0.13 1.54
CA ARG A 284 24.40 -0.92 0.98
C ARG A 284 25.63 -1.04 1.88
N GLY A 285 25.93 0.01 2.65
CA GLY A 285 27.06 0.04 3.58
C GLY A 285 26.84 -0.72 4.89
N LEU A 286 25.62 -1.20 5.18
CA LEU A 286 25.38 -2.09 6.31
C LEU A 286 26.16 -3.39 6.13
N SER A 287 26.83 -3.84 7.20
CA SER A 287 27.63 -5.07 7.19
C SER A 287 26.81 -6.30 6.81
N PHE A 288 27.48 -7.27 6.21
CA PHE A 288 26.90 -8.55 5.81
C PHE A 288 26.18 -9.25 6.99
N GLU A 289 26.85 -9.36 8.13
CA GLU A 289 26.30 -9.99 9.34
C GLU A 289 24.99 -9.35 9.80
N ASN A 290 24.93 -8.02 9.76
CA ASN A 290 23.75 -7.28 10.17
C ASN A 290 22.62 -7.37 9.13
N LYS A 291 22.92 -7.37 7.83
CA LYS A 291 21.92 -7.69 6.80
C LYS A 291 21.33 -9.08 7.04
N LEU A 292 22.17 -10.07 7.34
CA LEU A 292 21.72 -11.42 7.65
C LEU A 292 20.88 -11.47 8.92
N LYS A 293 21.30 -10.77 10.00
CA LYS A 293 20.53 -10.64 11.24
C LYS A 293 19.12 -10.09 10.99
N LEU A 294 18.99 -9.05 10.17
CA LEU A 294 17.70 -8.43 9.83
C LEU A 294 16.84 -9.36 8.97
N LEU A 295 17.42 -10.01 7.95
CA LEU A 295 16.70 -10.92 7.05
C LEU A 295 16.31 -12.25 7.72
N LYS A 296 17.02 -12.70 8.76
CA LYS A 296 16.63 -13.88 9.56
C LYS A 296 15.53 -13.55 10.58
N ASN A 297 15.37 -12.27 10.94
CA ASN A 297 14.39 -11.85 11.93
C ASN A 297 13.00 -11.67 11.28
N LYS A 298 12.14 -12.69 11.44
CA LYS A 298 10.76 -12.65 10.91
C LYS A 298 9.97 -11.44 11.37
N LYS A 299 10.05 -11.06 12.66
CA LYS A 299 9.36 -9.87 13.20
C LYS A 299 9.82 -8.57 12.53
N TYR A 300 11.11 -8.47 12.19
CA TYR A 300 11.62 -7.31 11.45
C TYR A 300 11.06 -7.27 10.02
N VAL A 301 10.98 -8.41 9.34
CA VAL A 301 10.41 -8.52 7.99
C VAL A 301 8.91 -8.23 8.00
N GLU A 302 8.16 -8.84 8.92
CA GLU A 302 6.73 -8.58 9.15
C GLU A 302 6.45 -7.09 9.39
N ALA A 303 7.37 -6.39 10.05
CA ALA A 303 7.24 -4.96 10.31
C ALA A 303 7.59 -4.04 9.11
N ASN A 304 7.87 -4.59 7.93
CA ASN A 304 8.21 -3.78 6.75
C ASN A 304 7.14 -2.74 6.36
N PRO A 305 5.83 -3.04 6.34
CA PRO A 305 4.80 -2.06 5.98
C PRO A 305 4.84 -0.80 6.85
N PHE A 306 5.27 -0.95 8.12
CA PHE A 306 5.43 0.19 9.03
C PHE A 306 6.59 1.09 8.63
N ARG A 307 7.74 0.52 8.27
CA ARG A 307 8.89 1.32 7.82
C ARG A 307 8.61 2.02 6.49
N GLU A 308 7.88 1.33 5.59
CA GLU A 308 7.37 1.89 4.34
C GLU A 308 6.37 3.03 4.53
N THR A 309 5.55 2.96 5.59
CA THR A 309 4.66 4.05 5.97
C THR A 309 5.46 5.20 6.59
N GLY A 310 6.36 4.89 7.52
CA GLY A 310 7.12 5.88 8.29
C GLY A 310 8.09 6.71 7.45
N ILE A 311 8.69 6.16 6.39
CA ILE A 311 9.49 6.96 5.43
C ILE A 311 8.66 8.02 4.70
N ARG A 312 7.35 7.81 4.56
CA ARG A 312 6.43 8.73 3.88
C ARG A 312 5.89 9.83 4.81
N ILE A 313 6.03 9.67 6.12
CA ILE A 313 5.59 10.68 7.09
C ILE A 313 6.57 11.86 7.03
N LYS A 314 6.08 12.99 6.52
CA LYS A 314 6.82 14.25 6.47
C LYS A 314 6.89 14.87 7.87
N PRO A 315 8.08 15.24 8.37
CA PRO A 315 8.18 16.02 9.60
C PRO A 315 7.44 17.37 9.48
N ASN A 316 6.75 17.77 10.54
CA ASN A 316 5.96 19.01 10.57
C ASN A 316 6.84 20.27 10.36
N TRP A 317 8.13 20.18 10.70
CA TRP A 317 9.08 21.28 10.53
C TRP A 317 9.61 21.46 9.11
N VAL A 318 9.43 20.53 8.17
CA VAL A 318 10.12 20.58 6.85
C VAL A 318 9.92 21.91 6.11
N ASN A 319 8.73 22.51 6.18
CA ASN A 319 8.42 23.77 5.50
C ASN A 319 8.39 24.99 6.43
N LYS A 320 8.62 24.80 7.74
CA LYS A 320 8.45 25.82 8.79
C LYS A 320 9.58 25.78 9.82
N ILE A 321 10.74 25.24 9.43
CA ILE A 321 11.85 24.95 10.35
C ILE A 321 12.35 26.21 11.05
N ASP A 322 12.38 27.33 10.33
CA ASP A 322 12.79 28.61 10.87
C ASP A 322 11.71 29.24 11.76
N ASP A 323 10.42 28.96 11.52
CA ASP A 323 9.30 29.42 12.37
C ASP A 323 9.36 28.77 13.75
N TYR A 324 9.59 27.46 13.80
CA TYR A 324 9.68 26.70 15.06
C TYR A 324 10.90 27.09 15.89
N TRP A 325 11.93 27.65 15.25
CA TRP A 325 13.08 28.20 15.94
C TRP A 325 12.82 29.60 16.55
N LYS A 326 11.99 30.41 15.89
CA LYS A 326 11.75 31.83 16.20
C LYS A 326 10.55 32.08 17.15
N ILE A 327 10.16 31.10 17.95
CA ILE A 327 8.94 31.21 18.78
C ILE A 327 9.08 32.27 19.88
N THR A 328 8.10 33.17 19.93
CA THR A 328 7.99 34.27 20.90
C THR A 328 8.04 33.77 22.35
N PRO A 329 9.00 34.22 23.18
CA PRO A 329 9.15 33.79 24.58
C PRO A 329 7.94 34.04 25.50
N ARG A 330 7.96 33.42 26.69
CA ARG A 330 6.97 33.66 27.77
C ARG A 330 6.85 35.16 28.07
N LYS A 331 5.69 35.60 28.57
CA LYS A 331 5.34 37.02 28.82
C LYS A 331 6.49 37.83 29.43
N ARG A 332 7.14 37.33 30.48
CA ARG A 332 8.27 37.98 31.17
C ARG A 332 9.48 38.36 30.30
N PHE A 333 9.65 37.73 29.13
CA PHE A 333 10.75 38.02 28.20
C PHE A 333 10.25 38.78 26.95
N LYS A 334 8.93 38.95 26.78
CA LYS A 334 8.38 39.65 25.62
C LYS A 334 8.76 41.12 25.65
N ASP A 335 8.71 41.72 26.83
CA ASP A 335 8.97 43.15 26.99
C ASP A 335 10.46 43.42 26.76
N GLU A 336 11.36 42.63 27.35
CA GLU A 336 12.82 42.71 27.08
C GLU A 336 13.15 42.60 25.58
N ILE A 337 12.46 41.74 24.84
CA ILE A 337 12.68 41.55 23.40
C ILE A 337 12.11 42.70 22.58
N ARG A 338 10.94 43.24 22.96
CA ARG A 338 10.34 44.40 22.30
C ARG A 338 11.17 45.65 22.54
N ASP A 339 11.64 45.84 23.76
CA ASP A 339 12.52 46.95 24.12
C ASP A 339 13.81 46.84 23.33
N TYR A 340 14.44 45.66 23.28
CA TYR A 340 15.63 45.45 22.45
C TYR A 340 15.37 45.74 20.96
N ALA A 341 14.26 45.24 20.41
CA ALA A 341 13.88 45.47 19.01
C ALA A 341 13.71 46.96 18.71
N SER A 342 13.01 47.68 19.59
CA SER A 342 12.78 49.13 19.50
C SER A 342 14.09 49.90 19.60
N THR A 343 14.89 49.65 20.65
CA THR A 343 16.17 50.33 20.89
C THR A 343 17.19 50.13 19.78
N ASN A 344 17.21 48.94 19.15
CA ASN A 344 18.20 48.61 18.12
C ASN A 344 17.65 48.74 16.69
N GLY A 345 16.38 49.14 16.51
CA GLY A 345 15.76 49.30 15.19
C GLY A 345 15.68 48.00 14.37
N VAL A 346 15.54 46.84 15.03
CA VAL A 346 15.50 45.53 14.37
C VAL A 346 14.11 44.89 14.45
N SER A 347 13.82 43.93 13.58
CA SER A 347 12.56 43.17 13.66
C SER A 347 12.48 42.36 14.95
N ILE A 348 11.26 42.04 15.41
CA ILE A 348 11.05 41.16 16.58
C ILE A 348 11.73 39.80 16.37
N GLU A 349 11.73 39.28 15.15
CA GLU A 349 12.41 38.02 14.83
C GLU A 349 13.93 38.11 15.02
N GLN A 350 14.54 39.21 14.57
CA GLN A 350 15.96 39.44 14.74
C GLN A 350 16.31 39.67 16.21
N ALA A 351 15.49 40.41 16.95
CA ALA A 351 15.63 40.59 18.39
C ALA A 351 15.57 39.27 19.17
N ILE A 352 14.71 38.31 18.77
CA ILE A 352 14.67 36.97 19.36
C ILE A 352 16.01 36.23 19.13
N ILE A 353 16.57 36.33 17.93
CA ILE A 353 17.86 35.72 17.58
C ILE A 353 18.98 36.36 18.42
N ASP A 354 19.05 37.69 18.46
CA ASP A 354 20.07 38.44 19.19
C ASP A 354 20.00 38.16 20.69
N PHE A 355 18.80 38.04 21.24
CA PHE A 355 18.58 37.66 22.64
C PHE A 355 19.14 36.26 22.95
N LYS A 356 18.93 35.29 22.06
CA LYS A 356 19.46 33.93 22.22
C LYS A 356 20.99 33.91 22.08
N ILE A 357 21.55 34.66 21.13
CA ILE A 357 23.00 34.84 20.96
C ILE A 357 23.61 35.48 22.22
N LYS A 358 22.98 36.53 22.76
CA LYS A 358 23.41 37.19 24.01
C LYS A 358 23.45 36.21 25.18
N LYS A 359 22.41 35.38 25.35
CA LYS A 359 22.41 34.32 26.38
C LYS A 359 23.51 33.29 26.18
N MET A 360 23.72 32.83 24.95
CA MET A 360 24.78 31.88 24.63
C MET A 360 26.16 32.46 24.97
N ARG A 361 26.46 33.69 24.52
CA ARG A 361 27.72 34.38 24.81
C ARG A 361 27.93 34.57 26.32
N ALA A 362 26.90 35.02 27.04
CA ALA A 362 26.97 35.17 28.49
C ALA A 362 27.21 33.83 29.21
N ALA A 363 26.57 32.74 28.76
CA ALA A 363 26.77 31.41 29.32
C ALA A 363 28.19 30.88 29.05
N ILE A 364 28.73 31.11 27.85
CA ILE A 364 30.10 30.78 27.48
C ILE A 364 31.09 31.57 28.36
N GLN A 365 30.97 32.90 28.42
CA GLN A 365 31.85 33.76 29.21
C GLN A 365 31.84 33.37 30.69
N LYS A 366 30.66 33.15 31.27
CA LYS A 366 30.51 32.69 32.65
C LYS A 366 31.17 31.33 32.88
N THR A 367 31.07 30.42 31.91
CA THR A 367 31.65 29.09 32.04
C THR A 367 33.17 29.14 31.89
N ASN A 368 33.70 29.90 30.94
CA ASN A 368 35.13 30.14 30.77
C ASN A 368 35.73 30.74 32.05
N ALA A 369 35.10 31.78 32.61
CA ALA A 369 35.53 32.41 33.86
C ALA A 369 35.51 31.44 35.06
N LYS A 370 34.49 30.58 35.16
CA LYS A 370 34.36 29.63 36.29
C LYS A 370 35.31 28.44 36.18
N SER A 371 35.59 27.95 34.97
CA SER A 371 36.28 26.68 34.75
C SER A 371 37.68 26.81 34.15
N GLY A 372 38.14 28.03 33.86
CA GLY A 372 39.41 28.29 33.18
C GLY A 372 39.46 27.77 31.74
N LYS A 373 38.31 27.36 31.18
CA LYS A 373 38.21 26.84 29.82
C LYS A 373 38.23 27.97 28.79
N ASN A 374 38.68 27.65 27.58
CA ASN A 374 38.50 28.50 26.40
C ASN A 374 37.54 27.80 25.44
N ILE A 375 36.23 27.91 25.68
CA ILE A 375 35.23 27.22 24.86
C ILE A 375 35.25 27.76 23.41
N THR A 376 35.62 26.91 22.46
CA THR A 376 35.60 27.17 21.01
C THR A 376 34.56 26.31 20.28
N GLU A 377 33.95 25.35 20.96
CA GLU A 377 32.94 24.45 20.38
C GLU A 377 31.84 24.07 21.38
N VAL A 378 30.60 24.01 20.92
CA VAL A 378 29.41 23.71 21.71
C VAL A 378 28.66 22.51 21.11
N GLY A 379 28.37 21.49 21.91
CA GLY A 379 27.52 20.38 21.47
C GLY A 379 26.18 20.33 22.20
N VAL A 380 25.13 19.92 21.49
CA VAL A 380 23.83 19.58 22.08
C VAL A 380 23.64 18.06 22.08
N VAL A 381 22.99 17.50 23.11
CA VAL A 381 22.87 16.03 23.26
C VAL A 381 21.47 15.52 22.93
N LEU A 382 21.38 14.59 21.98
CA LEU A 382 20.21 13.78 21.67
C LEU A 382 20.53 12.28 21.86
N GLY A 383 19.55 11.41 21.71
CA GLY A 383 19.72 9.96 21.81
C GLY A 383 19.81 9.44 23.25
N ARG A 384 19.33 10.22 24.23
CA ARG A 384 19.57 9.96 25.65
C ARG A 384 18.68 8.83 26.20
N ALA A 385 19.29 7.71 26.60
CA ALA A 385 18.68 6.71 27.46
C ALA A 385 18.73 7.14 28.95
N ASP A 386 18.23 6.30 29.86
CA ASP A 386 18.19 6.57 31.32
C ASP A 386 19.56 6.97 31.91
N ASP A 387 20.68 6.57 31.29
CA ASP A 387 22.05 6.89 31.72
C ASP A 387 22.61 8.20 31.14
N THR A 388 21.80 9.24 31.17
CA THR A 388 22.14 10.55 30.60
C THR A 388 23.35 11.21 31.27
N LYS A 389 23.42 11.17 32.60
CA LYS A 389 24.45 11.89 33.38
C LYS A 389 25.85 11.26 33.21
N PRO A 390 26.04 9.93 33.38
CA PRO A 390 27.33 9.30 33.10
C PRO A 390 27.82 9.59 31.68
N PHE A 391 26.93 9.50 30.68
CA PHE A 391 27.26 9.80 29.29
C PHE A 391 27.75 11.24 29.10
N ILE A 392 27.04 12.23 29.65
CA ILE A 392 27.42 13.65 29.55
C ILE A 392 28.74 13.93 30.27
N ASP A 393 28.92 13.38 31.46
CA ASP A 393 30.12 13.59 32.26
C ASP A 393 31.34 13.00 31.55
N GLU A 394 31.20 11.81 30.97
CA GLU A 394 32.25 11.18 30.19
C GLU A 394 32.54 11.91 28.88
N ILE A 395 31.49 12.40 28.21
CA ILE A 395 31.62 13.26 27.03
C ILE A 395 32.39 14.54 27.31
N ASN A 396 32.09 15.22 28.42
CA ASN A 396 32.81 16.42 28.80
C ASN A 396 34.25 16.14 29.27
N LYS A 397 34.57 14.91 29.69
CA LYS A 397 35.94 14.50 30.07
C LYS A 397 36.82 14.19 28.84
N LYS A 398 36.26 13.50 27.84
CA LYS A 398 37.02 12.99 26.67
C LYS A 398 37.17 14.02 25.55
N LEU A 399 36.21 14.93 25.40
CA LEU A 399 36.34 16.02 24.44
C LEU A 399 37.38 17.03 24.94
N SER A 400 38.03 17.73 24.02
CA SER A 400 39.05 18.73 24.37
C SER A 400 38.51 19.74 25.39
N ASN A 401 39.39 20.32 26.21
CA ASN A 401 39.01 21.34 27.21
C ASN A 401 38.26 22.55 26.64
N ASN A 402 38.32 22.76 25.32
CA ASN A 402 37.66 23.83 24.59
C ASN A 402 36.25 23.47 24.07
N VAL A 403 35.74 22.27 24.39
CA VAL A 403 34.39 21.83 24.03
C VAL A 403 33.50 21.82 25.26
N ILE A 404 32.26 22.28 25.11
CA ILE A 404 31.22 22.11 26.13
C ILE A 404 29.99 21.45 25.56
N ILE A 405 29.45 20.51 26.33
CA ILE A 405 28.23 19.79 25.96
C ILE A 405 27.07 20.24 26.83
N ILE A 406 26.05 20.78 26.17
CA ILE A 406 24.85 21.33 26.79
C ILE A 406 23.78 20.25 26.82
N ASN A 407 23.46 19.82 28.03
CA ASN A 407 22.37 18.89 28.28
C ASN A 407 21.02 19.62 28.34
N ASP A 408 19.95 18.84 28.21
CA ASP A 408 18.61 19.38 28.08
C ASP A 408 18.13 20.32 29.19
N PRO A 409 18.48 20.19 30.49
CA PRO A 409 17.95 21.09 31.50
C PRO A 409 18.65 22.45 31.41
N LYS A 410 19.78 22.52 30.69
CA LYS A 410 20.57 23.73 30.46
C LYS A 410 20.24 24.39 29.12
N TRP A 411 19.57 23.71 28.17
CA TRP A 411 19.28 24.26 26.84
C TRP A 411 18.64 25.66 26.89
N SER A 412 17.61 25.84 27.71
CA SER A 412 16.92 27.13 27.83
C SER A 412 17.81 28.23 28.44
N LYS A 413 18.69 27.88 29.39
CA LYS A 413 19.62 28.84 30.03
C LYS A 413 20.73 29.28 29.08
N TRP A 414 21.14 28.39 28.18
CA TRP A 414 22.16 28.66 27.17
C TRP A 414 21.59 29.30 25.89
N GLY A 415 20.28 29.47 25.79
CA GLY A 415 19.65 30.01 24.57
C GLY A 415 19.53 28.99 23.42
N VAL A 416 19.73 27.70 23.69
CA VAL A 416 19.56 26.59 22.72
C VAL A 416 18.08 26.34 22.40
N ILE A 417 17.19 26.61 23.34
CA ILE A 417 15.75 26.57 23.11
C ILE A 417 15.11 27.82 23.69
N GLN A 418 13.81 27.97 23.47
CA GLN A 418 13.03 29.08 24.02
C GLN A 418 13.24 29.28 25.54
N PRO A 419 13.47 30.53 25.99
CA PRO A 419 13.62 30.89 27.40
C PRO A 419 12.42 30.51 28.27
N GLY A 420 12.67 29.86 29.40
CA GLY A 420 11.64 29.51 30.40
C GLY A 420 10.81 28.27 30.05
N VAL A 421 11.09 27.60 28.93
CA VAL A 421 10.61 26.25 28.66
C VAL A 421 11.56 25.27 29.35
N LEU A 422 11.04 24.44 30.25
CA LEU A 422 11.80 23.29 30.75
C LEU A 422 11.86 22.28 29.60
N ALA A 423 13.05 21.74 29.32
CA ALA A 423 13.18 20.67 28.34
C ALA A 423 12.27 19.47 28.66
N LEU A 424 11.94 19.28 29.95
CA LEU A 424 11.14 18.18 30.49
C LEU A 424 9.85 18.62 31.20
N GLY A 425 9.37 19.86 31.03
CA GLY A 425 8.28 20.38 31.88
C GLY A 425 7.14 21.08 31.15
N THR A 426 5.94 20.54 31.41
CA THR A 426 4.58 21.13 31.38
C THR A 426 3.69 20.97 30.15
N SER A 427 4.13 20.44 29.00
CA SER A 427 3.21 19.85 27.98
C SER A 427 3.95 19.02 26.92
N MET A 428 3.26 18.04 26.33
CA MET A 428 3.80 17.06 25.35
C MET A 428 4.20 17.68 24.00
N ALA A 429 3.61 18.80 23.62
CA ALA A 429 4.00 19.54 22.41
C ALA A 429 5.39 20.20 22.56
N ASN A 430 5.83 20.45 23.81
CA ASN A 430 7.08 21.16 24.07
C ASN A 430 8.31 20.29 23.80
N LEU A 431 8.26 18.97 24.04
CA LEU A 431 9.46 18.13 23.92
C LEU A 431 9.90 17.93 22.47
N TRP A 432 8.97 17.55 21.58
CA TRP A 432 9.24 17.49 20.14
C TRP A 432 9.78 18.83 19.63
N LEU A 433 9.14 19.93 20.02
CA LEU A 433 9.55 21.27 19.64
C LEU A 433 10.95 21.63 20.18
N ASN A 434 11.31 21.17 21.38
CA ASN A 434 12.64 21.36 21.95
C ASN A 434 13.71 20.61 21.17
N VAL A 435 13.43 19.39 20.70
CA VAL A 435 14.34 18.63 19.83
C VAL A 435 14.60 19.38 18.52
N VAL A 436 13.53 19.86 17.88
CA VAL A 436 13.63 20.65 16.63
C VAL A 436 14.41 21.93 16.87
N GLN A 437 14.12 22.69 17.93
CA GLN A 437 14.86 23.90 18.28
C GLN A 437 16.32 23.61 18.58
N ALA A 438 16.64 22.56 19.33
CA ALA A 438 18.02 22.21 19.68
C ALA A 438 18.85 21.84 18.45
N ALA A 439 18.31 20.97 17.58
CA ALA A 439 18.97 20.59 16.33
C ALA A 439 19.15 21.79 15.39
N GLN A 440 18.12 22.64 15.25
CA GLN A 440 18.20 23.82 14.40
C GLN A 440 19.14 24.90 14.96
N THR A 441 19.21 25.05 16.29
CA THR A 441 20.22 25.93 16.92
C THR A 441 21.61 25.48 16.58
N ALA A 442 21.90 24.19 16.77
CA ALA A 442 23.22 23.65 16.47
C ALA A 442 23.58 24.00 15.03
N PHE A 443 22.69 23.74 14.07
CA PHE A 443 22.94 24.12 12.68
C PHE A 443 23.19 25.63 12.48
N LYS A 444 22.36 26.50 13.07
CA LYS A 444 22.44 27.95 12.86
C LYS A 444 23.58 28.63 13.62
N LEU A 445 24.12 28.05 14.70
CA LEU A 445 25.24 28.64 15.45
C LEU A 445 26.46 28.88 14.57
N ASN A 446 26.70 27.99 13.60
CA ASN A 446 27.76 28.15 12.61
C ASN A 446 27.56 29.41 11.75
N SER A 447 26.31 29.86 11.53
CA SER A 447 25.97 31.08 10.78
C SER A 447 25.90 32.35 11.62
N TRP A 448 25.62 32.25 12.92
CA TRP A 448 25.40 33.41 13.81
C TRP A 448 26.68 34.08 14.32
N LYS A 449 27.86 33.64 13.87
CA LYS A 449 29.17 34.23 14.27
C LYS A 449 29.29 34.40 15.80
N VAL A 450 28.82 33.41 16.55
CA VAL A 450 28.90 33.42 18.04
C VAL A 450 30.35 33.23 18.51
N GLY A 451 31.28 32.88 17.61
CA GLY A 451 32.68 32.60 17.91
C GLY A 451 32.94 31.16 18.35
N VAL A 452 31.94 30.28 18.21
CA VAL A 452 32.04 28.85 18.54
C VAL A 452 31.53 27.99 17.39
N LYS A 453 32.18 26.85 17.17
CA LYS A 453 31.65 25.77 16.33
C LYS A 453 30.55 25.03 17.08
N SER A 454 29.75 24.26 16.36
CA SER A 454 28.67 23.49 16.94
C SER A 454 28.60 22.05 16.44
N LYS A 455 28.00 21.18 17.25
CA LYS A 455 27.70 19.80 16.86
C LYS A 455 26.45 19.26 17.56
N ILE A 456 25.88 18.20 17.00
CA ILE A 456 24.88 17.37 17.67
C ILE A 456 25.58 16.09 18.12
N CYS A 457 25.50 15.74 19.40
CA CYS A 457 26.02 14.49 19.94
C CYS A 457 24.83 13.53 20.11
N PHE A 458 24.88 12.38 19.45
CA PHE A 458 23.82 11.37 19.52
C PHE A 458 24.33 10.08 20.17
N ASN A 459 23.69 9.64 21.25
CA ASN A 459 24.05 8.42 21.95
C ASN A 459 23.37 7.18 21.32
N LEU A 460 24.16 6.20 20.91
CA LEU A 460 23.72 4.93 20.31
C LEU A 460 23.87 3.72 21.27
N SER A 461 24.20 3.95 22.54
CA SER A 461 24.54 2.86 23.48
C SER A 461 23.43 1.84 23.67
N SER A 462 22.17 2.29 23.62
CA SER A 462 21.00 1.44 23.81
C SER A 462 20.39 0.94 22.50
N TYR A 463 21.02 1.22 21.36
CA TYR A 463 20.58 0.75 20.06
C TYR A 463 21.33 -0.52 19.68
N ASP A 464 20.59 -1.51 19.21
CA ASP A 464 21.08 -2.52 18.30
C ASP A 464 20.70 -2.17 16.84
N THR A 465 21.19 -2.94 15.88
CA THR A 465 20.98 -2.66 14.45
C THR A 465 19.50 -2.59 14.07
N PRO A 466 18.68 -3.60 14.37
CA PRO A 466 17.26 -3.49 14.09
C PRO A 466 16.51 -2.35 14.79
N GLN A 467 16.86 -2.03 16.05
CA GLN A 467 16.28 -0.88 16.74
C GLN A 467 16.63 0.42 16.02
N ALA A 468 17.89 0.59 15.63
CA ALA A 468 18.35 1.77 14.89
C ALA A 468 17.65 1.90 13.53
N MET A 469 17.57 0.79 12.78
CA MET A 469 16.83 0.74 11.52
C MET A 469 15.38 1.13 11.71
N THR A 470 14.71 0.57 12.73
CA THR A 470 13.31 0.90 13.04
C THR A 470 13.15 2.38 13.43
N ALA A 471 14.04 2.90 14.27
CA ALA A 471 14.04 4.28 14.73
C ALA A 471 14.22 5.30 13.60
N MET A 472 15.09 5.01 12.61
CA MET A 472 15.23 5.86 11.43
C MET A 472 13.92 6.03 10.68
N TYR A 473 13.16 4.95 10.51
CA TYR A 473 11.89 4.95 9.80
C TYR A 473 10.70 5.31 10.69
N SER A 474 10.97 5.80 11.90
CA SER A 474 9.93 6.08 12.87
C SER A 474 9.14 7.36 12.56
N ASN A 475 8.00 7.57 13.23
CA ASN A 475 7.19 8.78 13.05
C ASN A 475 7.92 9.99 13.65
N PRO A 476 8.35 10.98 12.82
CA PRO A 476 9.12 12.12 13.31
C PRO A 476 8.28 13.14 14.11
N ASN A 477 6.95 12.98 14.15
CA ASN A 477 6.01 13.95 14.73
C ASN A 477 5.33 13.46 16.01
N ARG A 478 5.54 12.22 16.43
CA ARG A 478 4.81 11.65 17.58
C ARG A 478 5.65 10.67 18.39
N TYR A 479 5.47 10.70 19.71
CA TYR A 479 6.16 9.85 20.68
C TYR A 479 5.23 9.40 21.84
N PHE A 480 5.62 8.36 22.57
CA PHE A 480 4.90 7.74 23.68
C PHE A 480 5.08 8.55 24.97
N LYS A 481 3.95 8.93 25.58
CA LYS A 481 3.88 9.96 26.64
C LYS A 481 4.44 9.52 28.00
N ASN A 482 4.38 8.23 28.31
CA ASN A 482 4.65 7.68 29.66
C ASN A 482 5.81 6.68 29.68
N MET A 483 6.76 6.75 28.75
CA MET A 483 7.88 5.80 28.71
C MET A 483 9.25 6.47 28.71
N ASN A 484 10.16 5.74 29.34
CA ASN A 484 11.61 5.84 29.31
C ASN A 484 12.14 6.34 27.95
N PRO A 485 13.08 7.31 27.94
CA PRO A 485 13.60 7.88 26.71
C PRO A 485 14.45 6.90 25.88
N SER A 486 14.78 5.71 26.39
CA SER A 486 15.52 4.65 25.69
C SER A 486 14.88 4.23 24.35
N PRO A 487 15.60 3.56 23.45
CA PRO A 487 15.04 3.02 22.21
C PRO A 487 13.93 2.00 22.47
N SER A 488 13.03 1.79 21.51
CA SER A 488 12.00 0.75 21.66
C SER A 488 12.63 -0.65 21.84
N PRO A 489 12.36 -1.38 22.94
CA PRO A 489 12.97 -2.68 23.23
C PRO A 489 12.39 -3.81 22.39
N LYS A 490 11.23 -3.60 21.74
CA LYS A 490 10.57 -4.55 20.86
C LYS A 490 10.19 -3.87 19.54
N TYR A 491 10.28 -4.62 18.45
CA TYR A 491 9.55 -4.29 17.22
C TYR A 491 8.07 -4.30 17.59
N ILE A 492 7.52 -3.10 17.68
CA ILE A 492 6.15 -2.71 18.03
C ILE A 492 5.19 -3.91 18.05
N GLU A 493 4.89 -4.41 19.26
CA GLU A 493 3.74 -5.28 19.47
C GLU A 493 2.48 -4.49 19.09
N GLY A 494 1.76 -4.93 18.05
CA GLY A 494 0.40 -4.45 17.78
C GLY A 494 0.22 -3.37 16.70
N ASN A 495 1.10 -3.28 15.70
CA ASN A 495 0.87 -2.51 14.45
C ASN A 495 0.64 -0.99 14.57
N ASN A 496 0.75 -0.40 15.76
CA ASN A 496 0.45 1.03 15.97
C ASN A 496 1.74 1.84 16.12
N TYR A 497 2.21 2.38 14.99
CA TYR A 497 3.32 3.35 14.92
C TYR A 497 2.91 4.76 15.38
N THR A 498 1.82 4.88 16.12
CA THR A 498 1.42 6.17 16.65
C THR A 498 2.38 6.64 17.73
N ASP A 499 3.06 5.76 18.46
CA ASP A 499 3.78 6.17 19.67
C ASP A 499 5.20 5.59 19.72
N THR A 500 6.18 6.36 19.24
CA THR A 500 7.63 6.03 19.27
C THR A 500 8.27 6.48 20.58
N ARG A 501 9.44 5.95 20.98
CA ARG A 501 10.14 6.53 22.14
C ARG A 501 10.86 7.82 21.74
N ILE A 502 11.18 8.67 22.73
CA ILE A 502 11.75 10.01 22.48
C ILE A 502 13.03 9.93 21.64
N THR A 503 13.93 8.99 21.93
CA THR A 503 15.17 8.81 21.16
C THR A 503 14.92 8.32 19.73
N ASP A 504 13.89 7.50 19.51
CA ASP A 504 13.50 7.06 18.17
C ASP A 504 12.97 8.23 17.34
N MET A 505 12.17 9.12 17.96
CA MET A 505 11.70 10.37 17.36
C MET A 505 12.88 11.31 17.06
N GLU A 506 13.84 11.47 17.97
CA GLU A 506 15.06 12.26 17.75
C GLU A 506 15.85 11.71 16.55
N MET A 507 16.09 10.40 16.49
CA MET A 507 16.76 9.73 15.37
C MET A 507 16.04 10.00 14.06
N ALA A 508 14.73 9.77 14.01
CA ALA A 508 13.90 9.99 12.83
C ALA A 508 13.99 11.42 12.31
N ASN A 509 14.03 12.42 13.20
CA ASN A 509 14.19 13.81 12.81
C ASN A 509 15.59 14.11 12.26
N ILE A 510 16.65 13.63 12.94
CA ILE A 510 18.04 13.83 12.52
C ILE A 510 18.30 13.27 11.12
N VAL A 511 17.91 12.02 10.84
CA VAL A 511 18.21 11.36 9.55
C VAL A 511 17.41 11.91 8.36
N ARG A 512 16.38 12.74 8.60
CA ARG A 512 15.55 13.36 7.57
C ARG A 512 16.01 14.76 7.17
N ASN A 513 16.87 15.40 7.96
CA ASN A 513 17.47 16.69 7.64
C ASN A 513 18.96 16.52 7.34
N LYS A 514 19.40 16.85 6.12
CA LYS A 514 20.80 16.64 5.72
C LYS A 514 21.78 17.43 6.60
N ASN A 515 21.45 18.68 6.89
CA ASN A 515 22.30 19.55 7.69
C ASN A 515 22.42 19.06 9.14
N TRP A 516 21.31 18.61 9.73
CA TRP A 516 21.35 18.03 11.08
C TRP A 516 22.13 16.72 11.10
N PHE A 517 21.91 15.85 10.11
CA PHE A 517 22.64 14.60 10.00
C PHE A 517 24.14 14.83 9.85
N ASP A 518 24.58 15.73 8.97
CA ASP A 518 26.00 16.02 8.74
C ASP A 518 26.67 16.61 9.99
N LEU A 519 25.93 17.41 10.76
CA LEU A 519 26.38 17.99 12.04
C LEU A 519 26.42 16.99 13.20
N THR A 520 25.83 15.81 13.03
CA THR A 520 25.69 14.82 14.10
C THR A 520 26.92 13.91 14.23
N GLU A 521 27.52 13.90 15.41
CA GLU A 521 28.50 12.93 15.87
C GLU A 521 27.81 11.84 16.71
N PHE A 522 28.16 10.58 16.44
CA PHE A 522 27.55 9.44 17.12
C PHE A 522 28.52 8.82 18.11
N PHE A 523 27.99 8.42 19.26
CA PHE A 523 28.77 7.88 20.37
C PHE A 523 28.13 6.61 20.93
N VAL A 524 28.95 5.73 21.48
CA VAL A 524 28.50 4.56 22.26
C VAL A 524 29.32 4.46 23.54
N VAL A 525 28.70 3.99 24.61
CA VAL A 525 29.36 3.62 25.87
C VAL A 525 29.46 2.10 25.92
N ARG A 526 30.68 1.58 26.02
CA ARG A 526 30.97 0.14 26.16
C ARG A 526 31.92 -0.04 27.33
N ASN A 527 31.55 -0.90 28.28
CA ASN A 527 32.37 -1.17 29.47
C ASN A 527 32.77 0.12 30.23
N GLY A 528 31.83 1.07 30.35
CA GLY A 528 32.09 2.38 30.97
C GLY A 528 33.05 3.28 30.21
N GLN A 529 33.37 2.96 28.95
CA GLN A 529 34.17 3.78 28.06
C GLN A 529 33.35 4.30 26.88
N MET A 530 33.41 5.60 26.67
CA MET A 530 32.74 6.26 25.56
C MET A 530 33.63 6.32 24.32
N ILE A 531 33.04 5.90 23.20
CA ILE A 531 33.68 5.72 21.91
C ILE A 531 32.92 6.56 20.89
N ARG A 532 33.64 7.48 20.23
CA ARG A 532 33.12 8.22 19.07
C ARG A 532 33.18 7.33 17.84
N LEU A 533 32.07 7.22 17.13
CA LEU A 533 31.98 6.43 15.91
C LEU A 533 32.10 7.32 14.68
N THR A 534 32.86 6.86 13.70
CA THR A 534 32.86 7.43 12.34
C THR A 534 31.51 7.18 11.67
N LYS A 535 31.15 8.02 10.68
CA LYS A 535 29.93 7.80 9.87
C LYS A 535 29.93 6.43 9.18
N LYS A 536 31.12 5.92 8.82
CA LYS A 536 31.30 4.59 8.22
C LYS A 536 30.90 3.49 9.21
N GLU A 537 31.44 3.51 10.44
CA GLU A 537 31.08 2.54 11.48
C GLU A 537 29.59 2.61 11.85
N VAL A 538 29.03 3.82 11.88
CA VAL A 538 27.60 4.03 12.14
C VAL A 538 26.73 3.38 11.06
N LEU A 539 27.10 3.56 9.79
CA LEU A 539 26.42 2.91 8.66
C LEU A 539 26.62 1.39 8.68
N GLU A 540 27.85 0.91 8.89
CA GLU A 540 28.20 -0.52 8.86
C GLU A 540 27.53 -1.31 9.98
N LYS A 541 27.46 -0.73 11.18
CA LYS A 541 26.88 -1.40 12.35
C LYS A 541 25.38 -1.18 12.47
N TYR A 542 24.89 0.04 12.28
CA TYR A 542 23.51 0.40 12.62
C TYR A 542 22.62 0.65 11.39
N GLY A 543 23.22 0.75 10.20
CA GLY A 543 22.51 1.14 8.98
C GLY A 543 22.14 2.62 8.96
N ILE A 544 22.58 3.41 9.95
CA ILE A 544 22.17 4.80 10.09
C ILE A 544 22.77 5.64 8.96
N ARG A 545 21.90 6.30 8.20
CA ARG A 545 22.26 7.21 7.10
C ARG A 545 21.21 8.28 6.89
N TYR A 546 21.56 9.32 6.14
CA TYR A 546 20.57 10.27 5.63
C TYR A 546 19.55 9.58 4.73
N ILE A 547 18.27 9.77 5.04
CA ILE A 547 17.12 9.19 4.31
C ILE A 547 16.18 10.25 3.73
N GLY A 548 16.46 11.54 3.93
CA GLY A 548 15.54 12.62 3.56
C GLY A 548 15.15 12.64 2.08
N ASP A 549 16.08 12.34 1.17
CA ASP A 549 15.78 12.25 -0.28
C ASP A 549 14.79 11.14 -0.64
N ARG A 550 14.68 10.09 0.20
CA ARG A 550 13.72 9.01 -0.01
C ARG A 550 12.30 9.39 0.38
N MET A 551 12.10 10.38 1.27
CA MET A 551 10.76 10.78 1.71
C MET A 551 9.85 11.22 0.56
N ASN A 552 10.43 11.80 -0.50
CA ASN A 552 9.69 12.37 -1.63
C ASN A 552 9.67 11.49 -2.88
N LYS A 553 10.42 10.38 -2.91
CA LYS A 553 10.38 9.47 -4.05
C LYS A 553 9.10 8.64 -3.98
N LYS A 554 8.19 8.82 -4.95
CA LYS A 554 7.21 7.78 -5.28
C LYS A 554 8.02 6.53 -5.57
N ILE A 555 7.92 5.52 -4.71
CA ILE A 555 8.37 4.16 -5.05
C ILE A 555 7.50 3.79 -6.25
N LYS A 556 8.12 3.78 -7.44
CA LYS A 556 7.46 3.52 -8.72
C LYS A 556 6.89 2.12 -8.73
#